data_AF-A0A5M9Z1R6-F1
#
_entry.id   AF-A0A5M9Z1R6-F1
#
_cell.length_a   1.000
_cell.length_b   1.000
_cell.length_c   1.000
_cell.angle_alpha   90.00
_cell.angle_beta   90.00
_cell.angle_gamma   90.00
#
_symmetry.space_group_name_H-M   'P 1'
#
loop_
_entity.id
_entity.type
_entity.pdbx_description
1 polymer ?
#
loop_
_entity_poly.entity_id
_entity_poly.type
_entity_poly.pdbx_seq_one_letter_code
_entity_poly.pdbx_strand_id
1 'polypeptide(L)'
;EINLRNHSSLHKLFYSLVFLLSWMGIGYPLASLSTTSNSISAAANLNFALKHGSAWNVPYKYLGSSLFYPYAEMGGASIVLAMIVIILIYSKNKDSENIAKVNLLPAAFGSTGGMMVGMPIILNPLLLPAIVIIPIINILLAAGAIFCHLIQPCAYPVLSGTPGILVSFFGSNGDWSNLVFSILLFILDIIMFIPTMKLGLRLERGLKDYEEKND
;
A
#
# COMPACT_ATOMS: atom_id res chain seq x y z
N GLU A 1 -38.59 15.73 -0.09
CA GLU A 1 -37.16 16.10 -0.17
C GLU A 1 -36.52 15.93 1.20
N ILE A 2 -35.86 14.78 1.42
CA ILE A 2 -35.16 14.52 2.68
C ILE A 2 -33.71 14.94 2.48
N ASN A 3 -33.37 16.02 3.17
CA ASN A 3 -32.07 16.63 3.43
C ASN A 3 -30.82 15.73 3.20
N LEU A 4 -30.32 15.66 1.96
CA LEU A 4 -29.08 14.95 1.59
C LEU A 4 -27.80 15.79 1.79
N ARG A 5 -27.90 17.02 2.31
CA ARG A 5 -26.75 17.95 2.38
C ARG A 5 -25.89 17.78 3.64
N ASN A 6 -26.45 17.19 4.71
CA ASN A 6 -25.76 17.03 6.01
C ASN A 6 -24.97 15.72 6.18
N HIS A 7 -25.17 14.70 5.33
CA HIS A 7 -24.46 13.42 5.46
C HIS A 7 -22.97 13.50 5.05
N SER A 8 -22.58 14.49 4.23
CA SER A 8 -21.20 14.59 3.72
C SER A 8 -20.19 14.98 4.81
N SER A 9 -20.57 15.84 5.76
CA SER A 9 -19.63 16.36 6.77
C SER A 9 -19.36 15.34 7.89
N LEU A 10 -20.38 14.58 8.29
CA LEU A 10 -20.26 13.49 9.26
C LEU A 10 -19.38 12.36 8.73
N HIS A 11 -19.54 11.99 7.45
CA HIS A 11 -18.67 11.01 6.81
C HIS A 11 -17.20 11.44 6.79
N LYS A 12 -16.92 12.72 6.47
CA LYS A 12 -15.54 13.25 6.46
C LYS A 12 -14.90 13.23 7.84
N LEU A 13 -15.64 13.62 8.88
CA LEU A 13 -15.14 13.64 10.26
C LEU A 13 -14.88 12.21 10.77
N PHE A 14 -15.76 11.29 10.40
CA PHE A 14 -15.59 9.87 10.66
C PHE A 14 -14.35 9.28 9.96
N TYR A 15 -14.13 9.60 8.67
CA TYR A 15 -12.90 9.17 7.96
C TYR A 15 -11.62 9.76 8.54
N SER A 16 -11.65 11.01 9.02
CA SER A 16 -10.48 11.61 9.69
C SER A 16 -10.16 10.93 11.02
N LEU A 17 -11.18 10.57 11.79
CA LEU A 17 -11.02 9.79 13.02
C LEU A 17 -10.49 8.39 12.73
N VAL A 18 -10.99 7.76 11.66
CA VAL A 18 -10.53 6.47 11.16
C VAL A 18 -9.06 6.50 10.77
N PHE A 19 -8.62 7.56 10.09
CA PHE A 19 -7.22 7.75 9.74
C PHE A 19 -6.31 7.90 10.97
N LEU A 20 -6.77 8.64 12.00
CA LEU A 20 -6.06 8.77 13.26
C LEU A 20 -5.97 7.44 14.03
N LEU A 21 -7.06 6.65 14.07
CA LEU A 21 -7.09 5.34 14.74
C LEU A 21 -6.25 4.29 14.00
N SER A 22 -6.22 4.35 12.67
CA SER A 22 -5.32 3.56 11.83
C SER A 22 -3.86 3.92 12.11
N TRP A 23 -3.56 5.21 12.24
CA TRP A 23 -2.24 5.69 12.68
C TRP A 23 -1.92 5.34 14.14
N MET A 24 -2.90 5.00 14.97
CA MET A 24 -2.66 4.46 16.33
C MET A 24 -2.55 2.93 16.37
N GLY A 25 -2.55 2.24 15.22
CA GLY A 25 -2.36 0.80 15.12
C GLY A 25 -3.64 -0.04 15.23
N ILE A 26 -4.83 0.59 15.29
CA ILE A 26 -6.14 -0.10 15.21
C ILE A 26 -6.58 -0.14 13.74
N GLY A 27 -5.71 -0.66 12.86
CA GLY A 27 -5.89 -0.55 11.39
C GLY A 27 -6.80 -1.61 10.76
N TYR A 28 -6.79 -2.85 11.28
CA TYR A 28 -7.42 -3.98 10.60
C TYR A 28 -8.96 -3.95 10.51
N PRO A 29 -9.72 -3.54 11.55
CA PRO A 29 -11.19 -3.46 11.48
C PRO A 29 -11.74 -2.22 10.76
N LEU A 30 -10.87 -1.29 10.35
CA LEU A 30 -11.23 0.02 9.81
C LEU A 30 -10.90 0.12 8.31
N ALA A 31 -9.84 -0.58 7.89
CA ALA A 31 -9.62 -0.91 6.48
C ALA A 31 -10.81 -1.68 5.89
N SER A 32 -11.47 -2.56 6.67
CA SER A 32 -12.70 -3.23 6.23
C SER A 32 -13.91 -2.30 6.06
N LEU A 33 -13.89 -1.12 6.70
CA LEU A 33 -14.93 -0.10 6.58
C LEU A 33 -14.70 0.83 5.37
N SER A 34 -13.43 1.06 4.99
CA SER A 34 -13.05 1.76 3.76
C SER A 34 -13.08 0.85 2.54
N THR A 35 -12.70 -0.43 2.68
CA THR A 35 -13.02 -1.52 1.75
C THR A 35 -14.44 -1.99 2.01
N THR A 36 -15.42 -1.07 1.92
CA THR A 36 -16.79 -1.50 1.69
C THR A 36 -16.78 -2.33 0.43
N SER A 37 -16.81 -3.64 0.67
CA SER A 37 -16.96 -4.72 -0.26
C SER A 37 -18.11 -4.39 -1.21
N ASN A 38 -17.80 -4.33 -2.51
CA ASN A 38 -18.72 -4.11 -3.61
C ASN A 38 -19.39 -2.72 -3.64
N SER A 39 -18.59 -1.65 -3.77
CA SER A 39 -19.15 -0.41 -4.33
C SER A 39 -19.83 -0.75 -5.66
N ILE A 40 -21.03 -0.20 -5.90
CA ILE A 40 -21.81 -0.43 -7.14
C ILE A 40 -20.92 -0.21 -8.39
N SER A 41 -19.96 0.72 -8.29
CA SER A 41 -18.95 1.01 -9.30
C SER A 41 -17.97 -0.14 -9.56
N ALA A 42 -17.49 -0.83 -8.52
CA ALA A 42 -16.60 -2.00 -8.68
C ALA A 42 -17.35 -3.18 -9.32
N ALA A 43 -18.59 -3.42 -8.89
CA ALA A 43 -19.46 -4.43 -9.50
C ALA A 43 -19.80 -4.09 -10.96
N ALA A 44 -19.99 -2.81 -11.30
CA ALA A 44 -20.19 -2.36 -12.67
C ALA A 44 -18.95 -2.61 -13.55
N ASN A 45 -17.75 -2.34 -13.05
CA ASN A 45 -16.50 -2.65 -13.75
C ASN A 45 -16.34 -4.15 -14.00
N LEU A 46 -16.60 -4.98 -12.99
CA LEU A 46 -16.53 -6.43 -13.12
C LEU A 46 -17.54 -6.96 -14.15
N ASN A 47 -18.79 -6.53 -14.06
CA ASN A 47 -19.84 -6.93 -15.01
C ASN A 47 -19.49 -6.50 -16.45
N PHE A 48 -18.89 -5.33 -16.63
CA PHE A 48 -18.43 -4.87 -17.94
C PHE A 48 -17.30 -5.78 -18.47
N ALA A 49 -16.30 -6.05 -17.65
CA ALA A 49 -15.14 -6.87 -18.01
C ALA A 49 -15.53 -8.33 -18.33
N LEU A 50 -16.48 -8.90 -17.58
CA LEU A 50 -17.00 -10.25 -17.84
C LEU A 50 -17.81 -10.33 -19.15
N LYS A 51 -18.56 -9.28 -19.50
CA LYS A 51 -19.35 -9.25 -20.75
C LYS A 51 -18.50 -9.03 -22.00
N HIS A 52 -17.45 -8.22 -21.90
CA HIS A 52 -16.62 -7.82 -23.06
C HIS A 52 -15.27 -8.53 -23.11
N GLY A 53 -14.96 -9.41 -22.14
CA GLY A 53 -13.69 -10.13 -22.04
C GLY A 53 -12.47 -9.24 -21.83
N SER A 54 -12.64 -7.94 -21.60
CA SER A 54 -11.55 -6.98 -21.50
C SER A 54 -11.84 -5.87 -20.50
N ALA A 55 -10.80 -5.43 -19.80
CA ALA A 55 -10.90 -4.38 -18.78
C ALA A 55 -10.56 -2.97 -19.31
N TRP A 56 -10.18 -2.82 -20.57
CA TRP A 56 -9.74 -1.56 -21.18
C TRP A 56 -10.74 -0.41 -21.07
N ASN A 57 -12.01 -0.70 -21.27
CA ASN A 57 -13.08 0.30 -21.37
C ASN A 57 -14.09 0.24 -20.22
N VAL A 58 -13.65 -0.24 -19.06
CA VAL A 58 -14.51 -0.23 -17.87
C VAL A 58 -14.96 1.20 -17.52
N PRO A 59 -16.21 1.37 -17.05
CA PRO A 59 -16.79 2.69 -16.81
C PRO A 59 -16.06 3.49 -15.70
N TYR A 60 -15.48 2.82 -14.70
CA TYR A 60 -14.80 3.46 -13.58
C TYR A 60 -13.32 3.07 -13.51
N LYS A 61 -12.50 3.54 -14.45
CA LYS A 61 -11.07 3.18 -14.57
C LYS A 61 -10.20 3.57 -13.35
N TYR A 62 -10.54 4.68 -12.69
CA TYR A 62 -9.75 5.27 -11.59
C TYR A 62 -10.32 4.99 -10.20
N LEU A 63 -11.10 3.92 -10.05
CA LEU A 63 -11.69 3.54 -8.78
C LEU A 63 -10.60 3.10 -7.78
N GLY A 64 -10.77 3.36 -6.48
CA GLY A 64 -9.81 2.95 -5.46
C GLY A 64 -9.49 1.45 -5.49
N SER A 65 -10.49 0.59 -5.74
CA SER A 65 -10.28 -0.86 -5.90
C SER A 65 -9.49 -1.23 -7.17
N SER A 66 -9.55 -0.41 -8.22
CA SER A 66 -8.93 -0.66 -9.52
C SER A 66 -7.57 0.00 -9.68
N LEU A 67 -7.28 1.01 -8.84
CA LEU A 67 -6.09 1.84 -8.92
C LEU A 67 -5.28 1.84 -7.62
N PHE A 68 -5.90 2.22 -6.50
CA PHE A 68 -5.22 2.34 -5.21
C PHE A 68 -4.76 0.98 -4.69
N TYR A 69 -5.66 0.01 -4.59
CA TYR A 69 -5.35 -1.32 -4.05
C TYR A 69 -4.25 -2.09 -4.83
N PRO A 70 -4.31 -2.19 -6.17
CA PRO A 70 -3.31 -2.93 -6.94
C PRO A 70 -1.96 -2.21 -7.11
N TYR A 71 -1.94 -0.87 -7.14
CA TYR A 71 -0.71 -0.11 -7.49
C TYR A 71 -0.13 0.71 -6.34
N ALA A 72 -0.95 1.30 -5.48
CA ALA A 72 -0.48 2.11 -4.35
C ALA A 72 -0.17 1.23 -3.15
N GLU A 73 -1.10 0.36 -2.79
CA GLU A 73 -1.00 -0.54 -1.65
C GLU A 73 -0.31 -1.87 -2.01
N MET A 74 -0.35 -2.23 -3.30
CA MET A 74 0.10 -3.53 -3.85
C MET A 74 -0.33 -4.70 -2.94
N GLY A 75 -1.62 -4.78 -2.64
CA GLY A 75 -2.17 -5.84 -1.78
C GLY A 75 -1.89 -5.71 -0.29
N GLY A 76 -1.55 -4.52 0.22
CA GLY A 76 -1.31 -4.28 1.65
C GLY A 76 0.15 -4.36 2.08
N ALA A 77 1.07 -4.56 1.14
CA ALA A 77 2.43 -5.00 1.41
C ALA A 77 3.55 -4.05 0.95
N SER A 78 3.31 -3.16 0.00
CA SER A 78 4.37 -2.46 -0.77
C SER A 78 5.42 -1.79 0.11
N ILE A 79 5.00 -0.85 0.96
CA ILE A 79 5.90 -0.04 1.79
C ILE A 79 6.66 -0.92 2.79
N VAL A 80 5.96 -1.87 3.41
CA VAL A 80 6.56 -2.76 4.43
C VAL A 80 7.55 -3.72 3.79
N LEU A 81 7.24 -4.25 2.61
CA LEU A 81 8.12 -5.13 1.85
C LEU A 81 9.35 -4.37 1.35
N ALA A 82 9.18 -3.15 0.83
CA ALA A 82 10.30 -2.28 0.44
C ALA A 82 11.21 -1.98 1.64
N MET A 83 10.63 -1.72 2.81
CA MET A 83 11.37 -1.52 4.05
C MET A 83 12.14 -2.77 4.47
N ILE A 84 11.52 -3.95 4.45
CA ILE A 84 12.19 -5.23 4.76
C ILE A 84 13.41 -5.40 3.86
N VAL A 85 13.25 -5.19 2.55
CA VAL A 85 14.36 -5.29 1.58
C VAL A 85 15.49 -4.33 1.93
N ILE A 86 15.17 -3.08 2.27
CA ILE A 86 16.18 -2.08 2.64
C ILE A 86 16.90 -2.45 3.94
N ILE A 87 16.19 -2.97 4.94
CA ILE A 87 16.78 -3.42 6.21
C ILE A 87 17.73 -4.59 5.95
N LEU A 88 17.35 -5.55 5.10
CA LEU A 88 18.22 -6.67 4.77
C LEU A 88 19.50 -6.23 4.02
N ILE A 89 19.46 -5.14 3.26
CA ILE A 89 20.62 -4.62 2.52
C ILE A 89 21.51 -3.72 3.39
N TYR A 90 20.93 -2.88 4.24
CA TYR A 90 21.64 -1.79 4.94
C TYR A 90 21.75 -1.94 6.46
N SER A 91 20.99 -2.83 7.08
CA SER A 91 21.06 -3.01 8.53
C SER A 91 22.40 -3.62 8.94
N LYS A 92 22.95 -3.11 10.04
CA LYS A 92 24.07 -3.72 10.77
C LYS A 92 23.62 -4.41 12.07
N ASN A 93 22.36 -4.22 12.47
CA ASN A 93 21.79 -4.79 13.68
C ASN A 93 21.22 -6.18 13.37
N LYS A 94 21.75 -7.20 14.04
CA LYS A 94 21.32 -8.60 13.86
C LYS A 94 19.85 -8.81 14.23
N ASP A 95 19.35 -8.09 15.23
CA ASP A 95 17.96 -8.21 15.68
C ASP A 95 16.99 -7.69 14.63
N SER A 96 17.24 -6.50 14.09
CA SER A 96 16.42 -5.91 13.00
C SER A 96 16.46 -6.77 11.74
N GLU A 97 17.62 -7.36 11.42
CA GLU A 97 17.75 -8.28 10.29
C GLU A 97 16.95 -9.57 10.49
N ASN A 98 16.99 -10.15 11.70
CA ASN A 98 16.22 -11.36 12.03
C ASN A 98 14.71 -11.11 11.95
N ILE A 99 14.24 -9.96 12.50
CA ILE A 99 12.84 -9.55 12.41
C ILE A 99 12.42 -9.38 10.95
N ALA A 100 13.26 -8.73 10.12
CA ALA A 100 13.00 -8.53 8.70
C ALA A 100 12.92 -9.87 7.93
N LYS A 101 13.81 -10.82 8.20
CA LYS A 101 13.81 -12.16 7.57
C LYS A 101 12.53 -12.94 7.88
N VAL A 102 12.12 -12.96 9.16
CA VAL A 102 10.91 -13.69 9.60
C VAL A 102 9.65 -13.08 8.99
N ASN A 103 9.62 -11.76 8.82
CA ASN A 103 8.46 -11.04 8.27
C ASN A 103 8.44 -10.93 6.75
N LEU A 104 9.52 -11.30 6.04
CA LEU A 104 9.59 -11.19 4.58
C LEU A 104 8.46 -11.96 3.88
N LEU A 105 8.25 -13.21 4.28
CA LEU A 105 7.21 -14.05 3.68
C LEU A 105 5.80 -13.58 4.07
N PRO A 106 5.45 -13.37 5.36
CA PRO A 106 4.15 -12.78 5.72
C PRO A 106 3.87 -11.45 5.01
N ALA A 107 4.84 -10.55 4.95
CA ALA A 107 4.67 -9.25 4.32
C ALA A 107 4.44 -9.37 2.81
N ALA A 108 5.16 -10.27 2.11
CA ALA A 108 4.95 -10.47 0.68
C ALA A 108 3.50 -10.87 0.34
N PHE A 109 2.82 -11.57 1.26
CA PHE A 109 1.43 -12.02 1.13
C PHE A 109 0.41 -11.04 1.78
N GLY A 110 0.80 -9.79 2.06
CA GLY A 110 -0.11 -8.77 2.60
C GLY A 110 -0.28 -8.80 4.13
N SER A 111 0.43 -9.69 4.84
CA SER A 111 0.42 -9.75 6.30
C SER A 111 1.58 -8.93 6.88
N THR A 112 1.32 -7.65 7.12
CA THR A 112 2.32 -6.68 7.60
C THR A 112 2.35 -6.48 9.12
N GLY A 113 1.36 -7.01 9.84
CA GLY A 113 1.20 -6.82 11.28
C GLY A 113 2.42 -7.23 12.10
N GLY A 114 3.09 -8.34 11.74
CA GLY A 114 4.29 -8.81 12.45
C GLY A 114 5.45 -7.81 12.39
N MET A 115 5.61 -7.12 11.26
CA MET A 115 6.65 -6.10 11.08
C MET A 115 6.30 -4.81 11.82
N MET A 116 5.02 -4.41 11.83
CA MET A 116 4.54 -3.23 12.56
C MET A 116 4.64 -3.35 14.07
N VAL A 117 4.56 -4.57 14.60
CA VAL A 117 4.78 -4.84 16.04
C VAL A 117 6.27 -5.03 16.33
N GLY A 118 7.00 -5.71 15.43
CA GLY A 118 8.43 -6.00 15.60
C GLY A 118 9.32 -4.76 15.51
N MET A 119 8.92 -3.75 14.73
CA MET A 119 9.50 -2.42 14.78
C MET A 119 8.37 -1.39 14.80
N PRO A 120 8.44 -0.36 15.66
CA PRO A 120 7.38 0.63 15.81
C PRO A 120 7.36 1.60 14.61
N ILE A 121 7.01 1.09 13.42
CA ILE A 121 6.87 1.85 12.17
C ILE A 121 5.78 2.91 12.33
N ILE A 122 4.68 2.51 12.97
CA ILE A 122 3.48 3.33 13.15
C ILE A 122 3.77 4.55 14.04
N LEU A 123 4.60 4.37 15.07
CA LEU A 123 4.97 5.42 16.02
C LEU A 123 6.19 6.22 15.57
N ASN A 124 6.79 5.90 14.42
CA ASN A 124 7.96 6.63 13.92
C ASN A 124 7.53 7.74 12.95
N PRO A 125 7.47 9.02 13.40
CA PRO A 125 7.08 10.14 12.55
C PRO A 125 8.04 10.36 11.38
N LEU A 126 9.26 9.82 11.45
CA LEU A 126 10.23 9.90 10.36
C LEU A 126 9.80 9.12 9.11
N LEU A 127 9.05 8.03 9.29
CA LEU A 127 8.59 7.18 8.18
C LEU A 127 7.29 7.69 7.56
N LEU A 128 6.57 8.58 8.26
CA LEU A 128 5.28 9.13 7.84
C LEU A 128 5.34 9.81 6.46
N PRO A 129 6.33 10.66 6.12
CA PRO A 129 6.42 11.26 4.79
C PRO A 129 6.50 10.20 3.69
N ALA A 130 7.26 9.13 3.89
CA ALA A 130 7.39 8.08 2.89
C ALA A 130 6.09 7.27 2.73
N ILE A 131 5.40 6.97 3.85
CA ILE A 131 4.11 6.27 3.84
C ILE A 131 3.04 7.06 3.09
N VAL A 132 3.11 8.40 3.08
CA VAL A 132 2.14 9.26 2.38
C VAL A 132 2.55 9.53 0.93
N ILE A 133 3.82 9.88 0.70
CA ILE A 133 4.30 10.33 -0.62
C ILE A 133 4.35 9.17 -1.62
N ILE A 134 4.81 7.99 -1.19
CA ILE A 134 4.99 6.84 -2.08
C ILE A 134 3.66 6.39 -2.72
N PRO A 135 2.58 6.13 -1.95
CA PRO A 135 1.28 5.79 -2.54
C PRO A 135 0.75 6.86 -3.49
N ILE A 136 0.94 8.15 -3.18
CA ILE A 136 0.50 9.26 -4.05
C ILE A 136 1.21 9.19 -5.40
N ILE A 137 2.54 9.02 -5.40
CA ILE A 137 3.33 8.89 -6.62
C ILE A 137 2.88 7.67 -7.44
N ASN A 138 2.68 6.52 -6.79
CA ASN A 138 2.25 5.30 -7.47
C ASN A 138 0.86 5.45 -8.12
N ILE A 139 -0.07 6.11 -7.45
CA ILE A 139 -1.41 6.41 -8.00
C ILE A 139 -1.29 7.32 -9.23
N LEU A 140 -0.46 8.37 -9.16
CA LEU A 140 -0.27 9.30 -10.27
C LEU A 140 0.35 8.60 -11.49
N LEU A 141 1.37 7.77 -11.26
CA LEU A 141 2.01 6.98 -12.30
C LEU A 141 1.05 5.97 -12.92
N ALA A 142 0.29 5.24 -12.09
CA ALA A 142 -0.69 4.27 -12.56
C ALA A 142 -1.84 4.94 -13.33
N ALA A 143 -2.34 6.09 -12.87
CA ALA A 143 -3.35 6.86 -13.57
C ALA A 143 -2.85 7.35 -14.95
N GLY A 144 -1.61 7.84 -14.99
CA GLY A 144 -0.96 8.24 -16.25
C GLY A 144 -0.75 7.05 -17.21
N ALA A 145 -0.33 5.91 -16.70
CA ALA A 145 -0.14 4.70 -17.50
C ALA A 145 -1.46 4.17 -18.08
N ILE A 146 -2.57 4.22 -17.33
CA ILE A 146 -3.91 3.90 -17.83
C ILE A 146 -4.35 4.90 -18.91
N PHE A 147 -4.12 6.21 -18.69
CA PHE A 147 -4.48 7.25 -19.66
C PHE A 147 -3.74 7.07 -20.99
N CYS A 148 -2.44 6.77 -20.94
CA CYS A 148 -1.63 6.50 -22.10
C CYS A 148 -1.88 5.11 -22.73
N HIS A 149 -2.82 4.32 -22.19
CA HIS A 149 -3.13 2.95 -22.62
C HIS A 149 -1.94 1.98 -22.54
N LEU A 150 -1.02 2.17 -21.59
CA LEU A 150 0.09 1.24 -21.33
C LEU A 150 -0.34 0.04 -20.48
N ILE A 151 -1.30 0.24 -19.58
CA ILE A 151 -1.76 -0.79 -18.64
C ILE A 151 -3.29 -0.85 -18.60
N GLN A 152 -3.81 -2.04 -18.32
CA GLN A 152 -5.24 -2.26 -18.18
C GLN A 152 -5.72 -1.86 -16.77
N PRO A 153 -6.89 -1.21 -16.64
CA PRO A 153 -7.52 -1.02 -15.34
C PRO A 153 -7.81 -2.37 -14.66
N CYS A 154 -7.57 -2.46 -13.35
CA CYS A 154 -7.84 -3.70 -12.61
C CYS A 154 -9.33 -3.81 -12.28
N ALA A 155 -10.08 -4.61 -13.03
CA ALA A 155 -11.53 -4.78 -12.85
C ALA A 155 -11.90 -6.03 -12.05
N TYR A 156 -10.97 -6.98 -11.90
CA TYR A 156 -11.21 -8.26 -11.26
C TYR A 156 -10.84 -8.20 -9.77
N PRO A 157 -11.71 -8.69 -8.88
CA PRO A 157 -11.39 -8.75 -7.46
C PRO A 157 -10.29 -9.78 -7.23
N VAL A 158 -9.24 -9.37 -6.52
CA VAL A 158 -8.11 -10.22 -6.16
C VAL A 158 -8.25 -10.67 -4.72
N LEU A 159 -7.93 -11.93 -4.45
CA LEU A 159 -8.04 -12.49 -3.10
C LEU A 159 -6.94 -11.92 -2.18
N SER A 160 -7.33 -11.60 -0.94
CA SER A 160 -6.37 -11.28 0.12
C SER A 160 -5.44 -12.46 0.37
N GLY A 161 -4.13 -12.22 0.45
CA GLY A 161 -3.12 -13.28 0.44
C GLY A 161 -2.55 -13.58 -0.95
N THR A 162 -2.85 -12.77 -1.96
CA THR A 162 -2.07 -12.79 -3.21
C THR A 162 -0.76 -12.04 -2.98
N PRO A 163 0.40 -12.52 -3.47
CA PRO A 163 1.64 -11.76 -3.37
C PRO A 163 1.48 -10.35 -3.95
N GLY A 164 1.91 -9.32 -3.21
CA GLY A 164 1.57 -7.92 -3.52
C GLY A 164 1.89 -7.48 -4.95
N ILE A 165 3.03 -7.92 -5.49
CA ILE A 165 3.48 -7.63 -6.86
C ILE A 165 2.55 -8.26 -7.92
N LEU A 166 1.92 -9.40 -7.61
CA LEU A 166 1.05 -10.14 -8.53
C LEU A 166 -0.40 -9.64 -8.52
N VAL A 167 -0.78 -8.76 -7.59
CA VAL A 167 -2.15 -8.27 -7.47
C VAL A 167 -2.60 -7.54 -8.74
N SER A 168 -1.74 -6.74 -9.35
CA SER A 168 -2.00 -6.03 -10.60
C SER A 168 -2.19 -6.97 -11.81
N PHE A 169 -1.49 -8.11 -11.83
CA PHE A 169 -1.58 -9.12 -12.88
C PHE A 169 -2.92 -9.85 -12.81
N PHE A 170 -3.29 -10.37 -11.64
CA PHE A 170 -4.58 -11.05 -11.47
C PHE A 170 -5.76 -10.07 -11.58
N GLY A 171 -5.59 -8.83 -11.12
CA GLY A 171 -6.61 -7.79 -11.22
C GLY A 171 -6.95 -7.37 -12.66
N SER A 172 -6.10 -7.69 -13.63
CA SER A 172 -6.24 -7.34 -15.05
C SER A 172 -6.49 -8.53 -15.97
N ASN A 173 -6.90 -9.69 -15.42
CA ASN A 173 -7.09 -10.94 -16.17
C ASN A 173 -5.78 -11.53 -16.75
N GLY A 174 -4.65 -11.26 -16.10
CA GLY A 174 -3.34 -11.82 -16.46
C GLY A 174 -2.59 -11.03 -17.54
N ASP A 175 -2.72 -9.70 -17.56
CA ASP A 175 -1.93 -8.86 -18.47
C ASP A 175 -0.48 -8.72 -17.98
N TRP A 176 0.47 -9.16 -18.80
CA TRP A 176 1.91 -9.04 -18.54
C TRP A 176 2.39 -7.60 -18.40
N SER A 177 1.73 -6.66 -19.09
CA SER A 177 2.06 -5.23 -19.03
C SER A 177 1.86 -4.69 -17.60
N ASN A 178 0.78 -5.13 -16.94
CA ASN A 178 0.47 -4.75 -15.57
C ASN A 178 1.48 -5.34 -14.57
N LEU A 179 1.93 -6.58 -14.80
CA LEU A 179 2.96 -7.21 -13.96
C LEU A 179 4.29 -6.44 -14.03
N VAL A 180 4.75 -6.14 -15.24
CA VAL A 180 6.00 -5.38 -15.44
C VAL A 180 5.89 -4.00 -14.80
N PHE A 181 4.77 -3.31 -14.99
CA PHE A 181 4.54 -2.01 -14.38
C PHE A 181 4.55 -2.07 -12.84
N SER A 182 3.94 -3.09 -12.25
CA SER A 182 3.92 -3.30 -10.81
C SER A 182 5.32 -3.59 -10.23
N ILE A 183 6.14 -4.38 -10.94
CA ILE A 183 7.54 -4.58 -10.57
C ILE A 183 8.32 -3.26 -10.63
N LEU A 184 8.11 -2.45 -11.67
CA LEU A 184 8.76 -1.14 -11.80
C LEU A 184 8.37 -0.18 -10.67
N LEU A 185 7.09 -0.15 -10.30
CA LEU A 185 6.63 0.63 -9.14
C LEU A 185 7.28 0.14 -7.85
N PHE A 186 7.38 -1.17 -7.64
CA PHE A 186 8.05 -1.70 -6.45
C PHE A 186 9.53 -1.31 -6.36
N ILE A 187 10.25 -1.34 -7.49
CA ILE A 187 11.64 -0.87 -7.54
C ILE A 187 11.71 0.62 -7.22
N LEU A 188 10.78 1.42 -7.76
CA LEU A 188 10.69 2.85 -7.47
C LEU A 188 10.42 3.10 -5.98
N ASP A 189 9.54 2.33 -5.36
CA ASP A 189 9.22 2.41 -3.92
C ASP A 189 10.47 2.17 -3.07
N ILE A 190 11.26 1.13 -3.40
CA ILE A 190 12.54 0.88 -2.73
C ILE A 190 13.45 2.10 -2.86
N ILE A 191 13.62 2.66 -4.07
CA ILE A 191 14.50 3.81 -4.30
C ILE A 191 14.03 5.04 -3.50
N MET A 192 12.73 5.33 -3.52
CA MET A 192 12.14 6.45 -2.79
C MET A 192 12.21 6.28 -1.28
N PHE A 193 12.22 5.05 -0.77
CA PHE A 193 12.23 4.75 0.66
C PHE A 193 13.65 4.78 1.27
N ILE A 194 14.70 4.59 0.46
CA ILE A 194 16.12 4.67 0.89
C ILE A 194 16.45 5.93 1.72
N PRO A 195 16.14 7.18 1.29
CA PRO A 195 16.52 8.38 2.03
C PRO A 195 15.92 8.42 3.44
N THR A 196 14.63 8.08 3.55
CA THR A 196 13.88 8.06 4.81
C THR A 196 14.43 6.99 5.75
N MET A 197 14.72 5.79 5.24
CA MET A 197 15.33 4.71 6.02
C MET A 197 16.74 5.03 6.48
N LYS A 198 17.57 5.62 5.62
CA LYS A 198 18.94 6.01 5.98
C LYS A 198 18.93 7.05 7.10
N LEU A 199 17.95 7.94 7.11
CA LEU A 199 17.74 8.90 8.18
C LEU A 199 17.34 8.19 9.49
N GLY A 200 16.44 7.20 9.42
CA GLY A 200 16.00 6.42 10.58
C GLY A 200 17.13 5.62 11.22
N LEU A 201 17.90 4.89 10.40
CA LEU A 201 19.06 4.11 10.85
C LEU A 201 20.19 4.97 11.41
N ARG A 202 20.28 6.25 11.04
CA ARG A 202 21.26 7.20 11.60
C ARG A 202 20.83 7.69 12.99
N LEU A 203 19.55 8.01 13.15
CA LEU A 203 19.00 8.47 14.43
C LEU A 203 19.08 7.35 15.48
N GLU A 204 18.76 6.11 15.10
CA GLU A 204 18.86 4.96 16.01
C GLU A 204 20.29 4.75 16.53
N ARG A 205 21.32 4.92 15.68
CA ARG A 205 22.72 4.87 16.13
C ARG A 205 23.06 6.01 17.08
N GLY A 206 22.64 7.24 16.75
CA GLY A 206 22.90 8.39 17.61
C GLY A 206 22.24 8.30 18.99
N LEU A 207 21.08 7.64 19.09
CA LEU A 207 20.41 7.38 20.37
C LEU A 207 21.17 6.33 21.18
N LYS A 208 21.60 5.22 20.57
CA LYS A 208 22.44 4.21 21.25
C LYS A 208 23.74 4.80 21.78
N ASP A 209 24.43 5.61 20.97
CA ASP A 209 25.67 6.28 21.37
C ASP A 209 25.44 7.29 22.51
N TYR A 210 24.22 7.86 22.62
CA TYR A 210 23.85 8.76 23.72
C TYR A 210 23.51 8.00 25.00
N GLU A 211 22.79 6.88 24.91
CA GLU A 211 22.49 6.01 26.05
C GLU A 211 23.78 5.42 26.64
N GLU A 212 24.67 4.87 25.80
CA GLU A 212 25.97 4.33 26.25
C GLU A 212 26.91 5.38 26.88
N LYS A 213 26.67 6.68 26.63
CA LYS A 213 27.47 7.78 27.19
C LYS A 213 26.89 8.36 28.47
N ASN A 214 25.62 8.09 28.75
CA ASN A 214 24.92 8.59 29.94
C ASN A 214 24.61 7.49 30.98
N ASP A 215 24.88 6.22 30.65
CA ASP A 215 25.00 5.09 31.59
C ASP A 215 26.47 4.91 32.04
#